data_AF-D8F873-F1
#
_entry.id   AF-D8F873-F1
#
_cell.length_a   1.000
_cell.length_b   1.000
_cell.length_c   1.000
_cell.angle_alpha   90.00
_cell.angle_beta   90.00
_cell.angle_gamma   90.00
#
_symmetry.space_group_name_H-M   'P 1'
#
loop_
_entity.id
_entity.type
_entity.pdbx_description
1 polymer ?
#
loop_
_entity_poly.entity_id
_entity_poly.type
_entity_poly.pdbx_seq_one_letter_code
_entity_poly.pdbx_strand_id
1 'polypeptide(L)'
;MLLKLFVTGKTPRSRKTIDNVKSAFKARLSENAIPEVIDVLDRPQQAQEEEVLVTPTLIRLIPTSVRRLIGDFSDGNKAFDLLDFGGETS
;
A
#
# COMPACT_ATOMS: atom_id res chain seq x y z
N MET A 1 -3.02 13.12 -0.91
CA MET A 1 -3.39 11.70 -0.90
C MET A 1 -2.43 10.96 0.03
N LEU A 2 -2.92 10.01 0.83
CA LEU A 2 -2.09 9.21 1.75
C LEU A 2 -2.11 7.74 1.34
N LEU A 3 -0.96 7.08 1.41
CA LEU A 3 -0.77 5.68 1.11
C LEU A 3 -0.13 5.00 2.30
N LYS A 4 -0.73 3.91 2.77
CA LYS A 4 -0.26 3.13 3.91
C LYS A 4 -0.13 1.66 3.52
N LEU A 5 1.06 1.10 3.63
CA LEU A 5 1.35 -0.31 3.40
C LEU A 5 1.57 -1.01 4.74
N PHE A 6 0.62 -1.85 5.12
CA PHE A 6 0.69 -2.69 6.30
C PHE A 6 1.36 -4.02 5.98
N VAL A 7 2.42 -4.33 6.72
CA VAL A 7 3.18 -5.59 6.62
C VAL A 7 3.28 -6.23 7.99
N THR A 8 3.50 -7.54 8.03
CA THR A 8 3.78 -8.26 9.28
C THR A 8 5.23 -8.67 9.32
N GLY A 9 5.99 -8.04 10.21
CA GLY A 9 7.39 -8.34 10.46
C GLY A 9 8.33 -7.99 9.31
N LYS A 10 9.63 -8.02 9.61
CA LYS A 10 10.71 -7.68 8.67
C LYS A 10 11.22 -8.89 7.88
N THR A 11 10.31 -9.73 7.40
CA THR A 11 10.68 -10.91 6.61
C THR A 11 11.20 -10.49 5.22
N PRO A 12 12.00 -11.33 4.53
CA PRO A 12 12.39 -11.06 3.14
C PRO A 12 11.18 -10.87 2.22
N ARG A 13 10.06 -11.53 2.53
CA ARG A 13 8.78 -11.35 1.83
C ARG A 13 8.26 -9.93 1.99
N SER A 14 8.12 -9.43 3.23
CA SER A 14 7.67 -8.06 3.48
C SER A 14 8.56 -7.03 2.78
N ARG A 15 9.88 -7.26 2.78
CA ARG A 15 10.86 -6.41 2.09
C ARG A 15 10.64 -6.36 0.58
N LYS A 16 10.44 -7.53 -0.04
CA LYS A 16 10.15 -7.65 -1.48
C LYS A 16 8.83 -6.95 -1.82
N THR A 17 7.79 -7.15 -1.01
CA THR A 17 6.50 -6.48 -1.16
C THR A 17 6.65 -4.95 -1.09
N ILE A 18 7.40 -4.41 -0.13
CA ILE A 18 7.68 -2.97 -0.03
C ILE A 18 8.38 -2.46 -1.28
N ASP A 19 9.40 -3.16 -1.76
CA ASP A 19 10.17 -2.76 -2.95
C ASP A 19 9.31 -2.77 -4.22
N ASN A 20 8.52 -3.82 -4.41
CA ASN A 20 7.58 -3.94 -5.52
C ASN A 20 6.57 -2.78 -5.53
N VAL A 21 5.97 -2.46 -4.39
CA VAL A 21 5.02 -1.34 -4.27
C VAL A 21 5.74 -0.02 -4.54
N LYS A 22 6.89 0.23 -3.93
CA LYS A 22 7.66 1.47 -4.16
C LYS A 22 8.02 1.67 -5.63
N SER A 23 8.50 0.62 -6.29
CA SER A 23 8.87 0.65 -7.71
C SER A 23 7.65 0.86 -8.61
N ALA A 24 6.53 0.19 -8.34
CA ALA A 24 5.29 0.36 -9.09
C ALA A 24 4.75 1.79 -9.00
N PHE A 25 4.81 2.39 -7.81
CA PHE A 25 4.31 3.73 -7.57
C PHE A 25 5.27 4.78 -8.15
N LYS A 26 6.59 4.60 -8.02
CA LYS A 26 7.59 5.48 -8.65
C LYS A 26 7.49 5.49 -10.18
N ALA A 27 7.12 4.38 -10.79
CA ALA A 27 6.97 4.27 -12.24
C ALA A 27 5.72 4.99 -12.79
N ARG A 28 4.70 5.22 -11.96
CA ARG A 28 3.39 5.75 -12.40
C ARG A 28 3.00 7.07 -11.78
N LEU A 29 3.47 7.35 -10.57
CA LEU A 29 3.26 8.57 -9.84
C LEU A 29 4.62 9.25 -9.66
N SER A 30 4.61 10.58 -9.56
CA SER A 30 5.79 11.37 -9.25
C SER A 30 6.50 10.84 -7.99
N GLU A 31 7.81 11.06 -7.87
CA GLU A 31 8.67 10.53 -6.79
C GLU A 31 8.17 10.79 -5.35
N ASN A 32 7.19 11.68 -5.18
CA ASN A 32 6.60 12.07 -3.91
C ASN A 32 5.49 11.14 -3.41
N ALA A 33 4.99 10.19 -4.23
CA ALA A 33 3.89 9.30 -3.86
C ALA A 33 4.37 7.95 -3.32
N ILE A 34 5.17 7.98 -2.25
CA ILE A 34 5.69 6.77 -1.60
C ILE A 34 4.73 6.35 -0.47
N PRO A 35 4.34 5.07 -0.38
CA PRO A 35 3.54 4.58 0.75
C PRO A 35 4.32 4.62 2.07
N GLU A 36 3.66 5.05 3.13
CA GLU A 36 4.11 4.85 4.50
C GLU A 36 4.07 3.36 4.83
N VAL A 37 5.20 2.78 5.24
CA VAL A 37 5.27 1.36 5.61
C VAL A 37 5.04 1.21 7.10
N ILE A 38 4.03 0.44 7.48
CA ILE A 38 3.62 0.20 8.87
C ILE A 38 3.76 -1.29 9.16
N ASP A 39 4.60 -1.64 10.13
CA ASP A 39 4.67 -3.01 10.64
C ASP A 39 3.58 -3.19 11.69
N VAL A 40 2.63 -4.10 11.45
CA VAL A 40 1.52 -4.36 12.40
C VAL A 40 2.02 -4.91 13.73
N LEU A 41 3.22 -5.49 13.77
CA LEU A 41 3.85 -5.96 15.02
C LEU A 41 4.42 -4.80 15.84
N ASP A 42 4.84 -3.72 15.18
CA ASP A 42 5.38 -2.51 15.82
C ASP A 42 4.26 -1.53 16.19
N ARG A 43 3.26 -1.39 15.31
CA ARG A 43 2.11 -0.49 15.47
C ARG A 43 0.77 -1.23 15.36
N PRO A 44 0.46 -2.15 16.29
CA PRO A 44 -0.78 -2.92 16.25
C PRO A 44 -2.04 -2.05 16.40
N GLN A 45 -1.97 -0.95 17.16
CA GLN A 45 -3.09 -0.02 17.31
C GLN A 45 -3.47 0.65 15.98
N GLN A 46 -2.48 1.12 15.22
CA GLN A 46 -2.72 1.72 13.90
C GLN A 46 -3.33 0.71 12.91
N ALA A 47 -2.92 -0.56 13.00
CA ALA A 47 -3.52 -1.64 12.21
C ALA A 47 -4.98 -1.90 12.60
N GLN A 48 -5.30 -1.84 13.90
CA GLN A 48 -6.67 -2.01 14.40
C GLN A 48 -7.57 -0.85 13.99
N GLU A 49 -7.11 0.40 14.13
CA GLU A 49 -7.84 1.61 13.74
C GLU A 49 -8.21 1.60 12.25
N GLU A 50 -7.33 1.05 11.41
CA GLU A 50 -7.53 0.96 9.96
C GLU A 50 -8.17 -0.38 9.53
N GLU A 51 -8.59 -1.20 10.50
CA GLU A 51 -9.24 -2.52 10.33
C GLU A 51 -8.43 -3.51 9.48
N VAL A 52 -7.11 -3.52 9.66
CA VAL A 52 -6.20 -4.42 8.93
C VAL A 52 -6.18 -5.78 9.59
N LEU A 53 -7.02 -6.68 9.08
CA LEU A 53 -7.12 -8.07 9.55
C LEU A 53 -6.10 -9.01 8.90
N VAL A 54 -5.62 -8.65 7.71
CA VAL A 54 -4.71 -9.47 6.89
C VAL A 54 -3.55 -8.63 6.41
N THR A 55 -2.40 -9.26 6.24
CA THR A 55 -1.21 -8.62 5.69
C THR A 55 -0.59 -9.49 4.60
N PRO A 56 0.03 -8.90 3.57
CA PRO A 56 0.21 -7.46 3.36
C PRO A 56 -1.03 -6.75 2.78
N THR A 57 -1.32 -5.54 3.29
CA THR A 57 -2.49 -4.71 2.89
C THR A 57 -2.05 -3.29 2.57
N LEU A 58 -2.46 -2.78 1.41
CA LEU A 58 -2.18 -1.43 0.94
C LEU A 58 -3.47 -0.62 0.99
N ILE A 59 -3.45 0.48 1.72
CA ILE A 59 -4.58 1.38 1.90
C ILE A 59 -4.25 2.71 1.22
N ARG A 60 -5.18 3.17 0.39
CA ARG A 60 -5.19 4.49 -0.21
C ARG A 60 -6.28 5.31 0.45
N LEU A 61 -5.89 6.38 1.12
CA LEU A 61 -6.80 7.35 1.71
C LEU A 61 -6.81 8.63 0.86
N ILE A 62 -7.98 8.95 0.33
CA ILE A 62 -8.29 10.22 -0.32
C ILE A 62 -9.49 10.85 0.40
N PRO A 63 -9.65 12.19 0.40
CA PRO A 63 -10.72 12.86 1.16
C PRO A 63 -12.13 12.38 0.79
N THR A 64 -12.30 11.78 -0.39
CA THR A 64 -13.59 11.30 -0.91
C THR A 64 -13.81 9.80 -0.77
N SER A 65 -12.78 9.00 -0.45
CA SER A 65 -12.89 7.53 -0.39
C SER A 65 -11.67 6.85 0.25
N VAL A 66 -11.88 5.64 0.78
CA VAL A 66 -10.82 4.76 1.27
C VAL A 66 -10.82 3.49 0.42
N ARG A 67 -9.69 3.17 -0.21
CA ARG A 67 -9.50 1.95 -1.00
C ARG A 67 -8.50 1.04 -0.29
N ARG A 68 -8.80 -0.25 -0.20
CA ARG A 68 -7.94 -1.27 0.43
C ARG A 68 -7.64 -2.37 -0.58
N LEU A 69 -6.39 -2.80 -0.66
CA LEU A 69 -5.94 -3.90 -1.52
C LEU A 69 -5.11 -4.89 -0.70
N ILE A 70 -5.38 -6.18 -0.83
CA ILE A 70 -4.72 -7.25 -0.08
C ILE A 70 -3.94 -8.13 -1.07
N GLY A 71 -2.70 -8.50 -0.72
CA GLY A 71 -1.90 -9.45 -1.50
C GLY A 71 -0.42 -9.06 -1.62
N ASP A 72 0.36 -9.89 -2.31
CA ASP A 72 1.83 -9.80 -2.34
C ASP A 72 2.40 -8.61 -3.17
N PHE A 73 1.52 -7.87 -3.87
CA PHE A 73 1.84 -6.73 -4.75
C PHE A 73 2.98 -7.00 -5.75
N SER A 74 3.24 -8.27 -6.09
CA SER A 74 4.24 -8.67 -7.10
C SER A 74 3.95 -8.10 -8.48
N ASP A 75 2.67 -7.97 -8.85
CA ASP A 75 2.22 -7.27 -10.06
C ASP A 75 1.86 -5.81 -9.74
N GLY A 76 2.86 -4.94 -9.72
CA GLY A 76 2.69 -3.51 -9.46
C GLY A 76 1.62 -2.82 -10.33
N ASN A 77 1.54 -3.20 -11.61
CA ASN A 77 0.54 -2.67 -12.54
C ASN A 77 -0.90 -3.01 -12.13
N LYS A 78 -1.14 -4.26 -11.72
CA LYS A 78 -2.47 -4.69 -11.28
C LYS A 78 -2.84 -4.04 -9.95
N ALA A 79 -1.87 -3.92 -9.04
CA ALA A 79 -2.10 -3.26 -7.75
C ALA A 79 -2.50 -1.78 -7.92
N PHE A 80 -1.86 -1.09 -8.87
CA PHE A 80 -2.17 0.29 -9.21
C PHE A 80 -3.58 0.44 -9.80
N ASP A 81 -3.94 -0.41 -10.76
CA ASP A 81 -5.26 -0.37 -11.40
C ASP A 81 -6.40 -0.62 -10.40
N LEU A 82 -6.22 -1.62 -9.52
CA LEU A 82 -7.21 -1.99 -8.49
C LEU A 82 -7.38 -0.93 -7.40
N LEU A 83 -6.37 -0.08 -7.17
CA LEU A 83 -6.48 1.08 -6.28
C LEU A 83 -7.14 2.28 -6.94
N ASP A 84 -7.68 2.10 -8.15
CA ASP A 84 -8.46 3.08 -8.89
C ASP A 84 -7.66 4.35 -9.20
N PHE A 85 -6.36 4.18 -9.49
CA PHE A 85 -5.54 5.27 -9.99
C PHE A 85 -5.84 5.62 -11.46
N GLY A 86 -6.63 4.80 -12.17
CA GLY A 86 -7.00 5.01 -13.57
C GLY A 86 -7.93 6.21 -13.83
N GLY A 87 -8.45 6.86 -12.79
CA GLY A 87 -9.33 8.03 -12.91
C GLY A 87 -8.65 9.41 -12.82
N GLU A 88 -7.35 9.47 -12.50
CA GLU A 88 -6.61 10.74 -12.33
C GLU A 88 -5.78 11.15 -13.55
N THR A 89 -6.08 10.58 -14.72
CA THR A 89 -5.61 11.12 -16.01
C THR A 89 -6.69 12.05 -16.59
N SER A 90 -6.66 13.32 -16.17
CA SER A 90 -7.26 14.42 -16.93
C SER A 90 -6.37 15.64 -16.83
#